data_AF-A0A7X8WJM9-F1
#
_entry.id   AF-A0A7X8WJM9-F1
#
_cell.length_a   1.000
_cell.length_b   1.000
_cell.length_c   1.000
_cell.angle_alpha   90.00
_cell.angle_beta   90.00
_cell.angle_gamma   90.00
#
_symmetry.space_group_name_H-M   'P 1'
#
loop_
_entity.id
_entity.type
_entity.pdbx_description
1 polymer ?
#
loop_
_entity_poly.entity_id
_entity_poly.type
_entity_poly.pdbx_seq_one_letter_code
_entity_poly.pdbx_strand_id
1 'polypeptide(L)'
;MTTRAITFFILFSLLFAAYGQTNNEEGKEPTELQKKIEAYIIDTFHCTYHNSIEFHEKKPFNLNQLIADHKTPEILKDDPRAIIDNKEAFDWLEEVSSEYVIPYSMTYVFGTKDEELDEWNPMWVLLLLDDELEIIGHIRYFP
;
A
#
# COMPACT_ATOMS: atom_id res chain seq x y z
N MET A 1 -22.04 9.48 39.75
CA MET A 1 -21.80 8.66 38.55
C MET A 1 -21.38 7.28 39.00
N THR A 2 -22.16 6.25 38.71
CA THR A 2 -21.87 4.87 39.11
C THR A 2 -20.88 4.24 38.14
N THR A 3 -19.99 3.39 38.63
CA THR A 3 -18.88 2.74 37.91
C THR A 3 -19.30 2.08 36.59
N ARG A 4 -20.56 1.65 36.48
CA ARG A 4 -21.18 1.07 35.27
C ARG A 4 -21.30 2.04 34.09
N ALA A 5 -21.44 3.35 34.34
CA ALA A 5 -21.56 4.35 33.27
C ALA A 5 -20.21 4.65 32.60
N ILE A 6 -19.10 4.51 33.34
CA ILE A 6 -17.74 4.77 32.83
C ILE A 6 -17.29 3.60 31.95
N THR A 7 -17.62 2.36 32.33
CA THR A 7 -17.28 1.16 31.53
C THR A 7 -17.99 1.16 30.17
N PHE A 8 -19.23 1.63 30.10
CA PHE A 8 -19.99 1.70 28.85
C PHE A 8 -19.41 2.74 27.86
N PHE A 9 -18.88 3.86 28.38
CA PHE A 9 -18.25 4.89 27.56
C PHE A 9 -16.91 4.44 26.97
N ILE A 10 -16.11 3.71 27.74
CA ILE A 10 -14.81 3.16 27.30
C ILE A 10 -15.00 2.05 26.25
N LEU A 11 -16.00 1.18 26.43
CA LEU A 11 -16.33 0.15 25.44
C LEU A 11 -16.86 0.75 24.13
N PHE A 12 -17.62 1.85 24.20
CA PHE A 12 -18.11 2.54 22.99
C PHE A 12 -16.96 3.24 22.24
N SER A 13 -16.01 3.88 22.94
CA SER A 13 -14.84 4.49 22.30
C SER A 13 -13.88 3.47 21.69
N LEU A 14 -13.80 2.24 22.22
CA LEU A 14 -13.01 1.16 21.64
C LEU A 14 -13.66 0.58 20.37
N LEU A 15 -15.00 0.58 20.28
CA LEU A 15 -15.70 0.27 19.04
C LEU A 15 -15.38 1.29 17.93
N PHE A 16 -15.27 2.59 18.26
CA PHE A 16 -14.84 3.60 17.28
C PHE A 16 -13.36 3.51 16.91
N ALA A 17 -12.49 3.11 17.83
CA ALA A 17 -11.08 2.88 17.53
C ALA A 17 -10.86 1.62 16.66
N ALA A 18 -11.70 0.60 16.80
CA ALA A 18 -11.68 -0.60 15.95
C ALA A 18 -12.32 -0.37 14.57
N TYR A 19 -13.24 0.61 14.43
CA TYR A 19 -13.75 1.08 13.14
C TYR A 19 -12.82 2.07 12.43
N GLY A 20 -11.75 2.54 13.08
CA GLY A 20 -10.77 3.47 12.52
C GLY A 20 -9.70 2.81 11.64
N GLN A 21 -9.85 1.53 11.29
CA GLN A 21 -8.79 0.75 10.63
C GLN A 21 -9.14 0.21 9.23
N THR A 22 -10.13 0.80 8.56
CA THR A 22 -10.34 0.60 7.11
C THR A 22 -10.84 1.89 6.49
N ASN A 23 -9.94 2.74 6.00
CA ASN A 23 -10.27 3.77 5.02
C ASN A 23 -10.32 3.19 3.60
N ASN A 24 -10.88 2.00 3.44
CA ASN A 24 -11.63 1.76 2.21
C ASN A 24 -12.98 2.40 2.47
N GLU A 25 -13.33 3.39 1.64
CA GLU A 25 -14.69 3.91 1.60
C GLU A 25 -15.64 2.78 1.18
N GLU A 26 -16.05 1.94 2.14
CA GLU A 26 -17.05 0.91 1.93
C GLU A 26 -18.29 1.56 1.31
N GLY A 27 -18.54 1.24 0.03
CA GLY A 27 -19.68 1.73 -0.73
C GLY A 27 -19.38 2.76 -1.82
N LYS A 28 -18.13 3.18 -2.04
CA LYS A 28 -17.77 3.91 -3.27
C LYS A 28 -17.26 2.95 -4.33
N GLU A 29 -17.85 3.04 -5.52
CA GLU A 29 -17.37 2.36 -6.71
C GLU A 29 -15.90 2.78 -6.98
N PRO A 30 -15.00 1.83 -7.29
CA PRO A 30 -13.63 2.14 -7.65
C PRO A 30 -13.59 3.13 -8.83
N THR A 31 -12.68 4.10 -8.75
CA THR A 31 -12.38 4.99 -9.87
C THR A 31 -11.79 4.22 -11.04
N GLU A 32 -11.86 4.78 -12.25
CA GLU A 32 -11.26 4.15 -13.44
C GLU A 32 -9.75 3.95 -13.30
N LEU A 33 -9.05 4.87 -12.62
CA LEU A 33 -7.63 4.70 -12.29
C LEU A 33 -7.40 3.51 -11.37
N GLN A 34 -8.22 3.33 -10.32
CA GLN A 34 -8.08 2.22 -9.38
C GLN A 34 -8.33 0.87 -10.06
N LYS A 35 -9.35 0.77 -10.92
CA LYS A 35 -9.61 -0.45 -11.72
C LYS A 35 -8.43 -0.79 -12.64
N LYS A 36 -7.86 0.22 -13.28
CA LYS A 36 -6.70 0.07 -14.16
C LYS A 36 -5.46 -0.40 -13.39
N ILE A 37 -5.22 0.18 -12.22
CA ILE A 37 -4.13 -0.24 -11.33
C ILE A 37 -4.32 -1.69 -10.90
N GLU A 38 -5.51 -2.06 -10.42
CA GLU A 38 -5.81 -3.42 -9.99
C GLU A 38 -5.58 -4.43 -11.13
N ALA A 39 -6.09 -4.13 -12.34
CA ALA A 39 -5.88 -4.97 -13.51
C ALA A 39 -4.38 -5.13 -13.86
N TYR A 40 -3.62 -4.02 -13.86
CA TYR A 40 -2.17 -4.04 -14.11
C TYR A 40 -1.43 -4.93 -13.11
N ILE A 41 -1.77 -4.83 -11.82
CA ILE A 41 -1.10 -5.55 -10.74
C ILE A 41 -1.39 -7.06 -10.81
N ILE A 42 -2.65 -7.44 -11.06
CA ILE A 42 -3.03 -8.85 -11.23
C ILE A 42 -2.26 -9.49 -12.38
N ASP A 43 -2.17 -8.79 -13.50
CA ASP A 43 -1.44 -9.26 -14.68
C ASP A 43 0.07 -9.36 -14.39
N THR A 44 0.64 -8.31 -13.78
CA THR A 44 2.08 -8.19 -13.51
C THR A 44 2.60 -9.22 -12.52
N PHE A 45 1.87 -9.45 -11.42
CA PHE A 45 2.31 -10.36 -10.36
C PHE A 45 1.71 -11.77 -10.48
N HIS A 46 0.92 -12.03 -11.52
CA HIS A 46 0.27 -13.32 -11.77
C HIS A 46 -0.49 -13.86 -10.54
N CYS A 47 -1.23 -12.99 -9.85
CA CYS A 47 -1.90 -13.31 -8.60
C CYS A 47 -3.10 -14.25 -8.82
N THR A 48 -3.04 -15.49 -8.33
CA THR A 48 -4.16 -16.45 -8.41
C THR A 48 -5.37 -15.99 -7.59
N TYR A 49 -5.15 -15.63 -6.33
CA TYR A 49 -6.13 -14.94 -5.50
C TYR A 49 -5.57 -13.62 -5.04
N HIS A 50 -6.39 -12.58 -5.13
CA HIS A 50 -6.04 -11.24 -4.71
C HIS A 50 -7.24 -10.57 -4.03
N ASN A 51 -6.94 -9.62 -3.17
CA ASN A 51 -7.93 -8.70 -2.63
C ASN A 51 -7.31 -7.30 -2.54
N SER A 52 -7.97 -6.31 -3.14
CA SER A 52 -7.62 -4.90 -2.97
C SER A 52 -7.78 -4.51 -1.51
N ILE A 53 -6.68 -4.11 -0.86
CA ILE A 53 -6.71 -3.73 0.56
C ILE A 53 -6.86 -2.21 0.68
N GLU A 54 -6.01 -1.44 0.01
CA GLU A 54 -6.00 0.01 0.18
C GLU A 54 -5.39 0.73 -1.02
N PHE A 55 -6.07 1.77 -1.50
CA PHE A 55 -5.53 2.73 -2.46
C PHE A 55 -5.19 4.04 -1.74
N HIS A 56 -3.93 4.44 -1.79
CA HIS A 56 -3.51 5.71 -1.19
C HIS A 56 -3.71 6.86 -2.17
N GLU A 57 -3.73 8.10 -1.68
CA GLU A 57 -3.91 9.26 -2.56
C GLU A 57 -2.76 9.38 -3.59
N LYS A 58 -3.11 9.71 -4.84
CA LYS A 58 -2.13 10.10 -5.86
C LYS A 58 -1.45 11.40 -5.45
N LYS A 59 -0.10 11.40 -5.42
CA LYS A 59 0.71 12.57 -5.05
C LYS A 59 1.67 12.94 -6.18
N PRO A 60 2.09 14.22 -6.29
CA PRO A 60 3.25 14.58 -7.08
C PRO A 60 4.45 13.74 -6.64
N PHE A 61 5.22 13.24 -7.61
CA PHE A 61 6.39 12.43 -7.32
C PHE A 61 7.42 13.25 -6.54
N ASN A 62 7.94 12.67 -5.46
CA ASN A 62 9.02 13.24 -4.67
C ASN A 62 9.88 12.11 -4.13
N LEU A 63 11.00 11.85 -4.79
CA LEU A 63 11.94 10.79 -4.43
C LEU A 63 12.38 10.88 -2.96
N ASN A 64 12.76 12.07 -2.49
CA ASN A 64 13.26 12.25 -1.13
C ASN A 64 12.19 11.91 -0.09
N GLN A 65 10.94 12.28 -0.36
CA GLN A 65 9.82 11.95 0.53
C GLN A 65 9.53 10.45 0.52
N LEU A 66 9.52 9.81 -0.66
CA LEU A 66 9.30 8.37 -0.78
C LEU A 66 10.38 7.56 -0.05
N ILE A 67 11.65 7.97 -0.16
CA ILE A 67 12.74 7.37 0.59
C ILE A 67 12.54 7.56 2.09
N ALA A 68 12.19 8.76 2.53
CA ALA A 68 11.96 9.03 3.95
C ALA A 68 10.79 8.22 4.53
N ASP A 69 9.71 8.06 3.76
CA ASP A 69 8.49 7.39 4.20
C ASP A 69 8.61 5.86 4.19
N HIS A 70 9.51 5.29 3.39
CA HIS A 70 9.45 3.86 3.06
C HIS A 70 10.80 3.11 3.08
N LYS A 71 11.95 3.79 3.03
CA LYS A 71 13.27 3.10 2.99
C LYS A 71 13.60 2.41 4.31
N THR A 72 13.09 2.91 5.44
CA THR A 72 13.27 2.30 6.76
C THR A 72 11.91 1.97 7.38
N PRO A 73 11.48 0.70 7.35
CA PRO A 73 10.34 0.19 8.10
C PRO A 73 10.36 0.65 9.57
N GLU A 74 9.28 1.24 10.06
CA GLU A 74 9.08 1.39 11.52
C GLU A 74 8.79 0.04 12.17
N ILE A 75 8.21 -0.90 11.41
CA ILE A 75 7.90 -2.26 11.84
C ILE A 75 8.65 -3.22 10.93
N LEU A 76 9.74 -3.81 11.42
CA LEU A 76 10.46 -4.79 10.64
C LEU A 76 9.61 -6.05 10.46
N LYS A 77 9.34 -6.42 9.20
CA LYS A 77 8.92 -7.79 8.88
C LYS A 77 9.91 -8.76 9.55
N ASP A 78 9.41 -9.84 10.15
CA ASP A 78 10.21 -10.95 10.72
C ASP A 78 10.97 -11.77 9.64
N ASP A 79 11.35 -11.12 8.54
CA ASP A 79 12.18 -11.65 7.47
C ASP A 79 13.30 -10.63 7.15
N PRO A 80 14.56 -10.93 7.49
CA PRO A 80 15.67 -10.02 7.25
C PRO A 80 15.91 -9.73 5.76
N ARG A 81 15.36 -10.54 4.84
CA ARG A 81 15.44 -10.27 3.39
C ARG A 81 14.68 -9.01 3.00
N ALA A 82 13.63 -8.63 3.74
CA ALA A 82 12.86 -7.42 3.47
C ALA A 82 13.72 -6.15 3.47
N ILE A 83 14.75 -6.10 4.32
CA ILE A 83 15.69 -4.97 4.37
C ILE A 83 16.52 -4.88 3.09
N ILE A 84 16.97 -6.03 2.57
CA ILE A 84 17.77 -6.13 1.34
C ILE A 84 16.88 -5.77 0.14
N ASP A 85 15.70 -6.38 0.05
CA ASP A 85 14.75 -6.15 -1.04
C ASP A 85 14.33 -4.68 -1.10
N ASN A 86 14.07 -4.04 0.05
CA ASN A 86 13.77 -2.61 0.09
C ASN A 86 14.93 -1.77 -0.40
N LYS A 87 16.16 -2.09 0.05
CA LYS A 87 17.34 -1.35 -0.37
C LYS A 87 17.48 -1.42 -1.90
N GLU A 88 17.35 -2.60 -2.49
CA GLU A 88 17.41 -2.78 -3.95
C GLU A 88 16.28 -2.02 -4.67
N ALA A 89 15.06 -2.08 -4.16
CA ALA A 89 13.92 -1.36 -4.73
C ALA A 89 14.12 0.17 -4.73
N PHE A 90 14.66 0.73 -3.64
CA PHE A 90 14.93 2.18 -3.56
C PHE A 90 16.17 2.60 -4.34
N ASP A 91 17.21 1.76 -4.41
CA ASP A 91 18.38 2.04 -5.26
C ASP A 91 17.95 2.06 -6.76
N TRP A 92 17.04 1.16 -7.18
CA TRP A 92 16.44 1.21 -8.52
C TRP A 92 15.57 2.44 -8.74
N LEU A 93 14.76 2.84 -7.75
CA LEU A 93 13.93 4.04 -7.85
C LEU A 93 14.79 5.31 -8.03
N GLU A 94 15.91 5.39 -7.31
CA GLU A 94 16.91 6.46 -7.46
C GLU A 94 17.45 6.49 -8.90
N GLU A 95 17.84 5.35 -9.46
CA GLU A 95 18.33 5.22 -10.85
C GLU A 95 17.28 5.69 -11.87
N VAL A 96 16.06 5.14 -11.83
CA VAL A 96 14.99 5.50 -12.78
C VAL A 96 14.64 6.98 -12.69
N SER A 97 14.57 7.53 -11.47
CA SER A 97 14.25 8.95 -11.29
C SER A 97 15.34 9.91 -11.81
N SER A 98 16.56 9.40 -12.03
CA SER A 98 17.65 10.17 -12.63
C SER A 98 17.59 10.20 -14.16
N GLU A 99 16.95 9.20 -14.76
CA GLU A 99 16.84 9.03 -16.22
C GLU A 99 15.52 9.55 -16.78
N TYR A 100 14.44 9.46 -15.99
CA TYR A 100 13.08 9.77 -16.43
C TYR A 100 12.42 10.81 -15.54
N VAL A 101 11.62 11.68 -16.15
CA VAL A 101 10.73 12.59 -15.39
C VAL A 101 9.50 11.79 -14.97
N ILE A 102 9.30 11.64 -13.67
CA ILE A 102 8.13 10.98 -13.08
C ILE A 102 7.22 12.08 -12.50
N PRO A 103 6.02 12.31 -13.05
CA PRO A 103 5.09 13.31 -12.55
C PRO A 103 4.40 12.94 -11.23
N TYR A 104 3.91 11.71 -11.11
CA TYR A 104 3.08 11.29 -9.99
C TYR A 104 3.47 9.90 -9.46
N SER A 105 3.10 9.67 -8.19
CA SER A 105 3.18 8.36 -7.56
C SER A 105 1.96 8.07 -6.70
N MET A 106 1.68 6.78 -6.51
CA MET A 106 0.57 6.31 -5.69
C MET A 106 0.94 4.98 -5.04
N THR A 107 0.57 4.79 -3.77
CA THR A 107 0.74 3.49 -3.10
C THR A 107 -0.53 2.68 -3.25
N TYR A 108 -0.35 1.39 -3.55
CA TYR A 108 -1.41 0.40 -3.57
C TYR A 108 -1.00 -0.78 -2.69
N VAL A 109 -1.89 -1.13 -1.76
CA VAL A 109 -1.72 -2.26 -0.87
C VAL A 109 -2.75 -3.31 -1.23
N PHE A 110 -2.30 -4.53 -1.43
CA PHE A 110 -3.19 -5.65 -1.74
C PHE A 110 -2.70 -6.94 -1.11
N GLY A 111 -3.65 -7.84 -0.84
CA GLY A 111 -3.37 -9.16 -0.30
C GLY A 111 -3.32 -10.17 -1.43
N THR A 112 -2.36 -11.08 -1.40
CA THR A 112 -2.34 -12.27 -2.26
C THR A 112 -2.37 -13.53 -1.43
N LYS A 113 -2.88 -14.61 -2.03
CA LYS A 113 -2.95 -15.91 -1.39
C LYS A 113 -2.70 -16.99 -2.42
N ASP A 114 -1.87 -17.97 -2.05
CA ASP A 114 -1.69 -19.18 -2.83
C ASP A 114 -2.75 -20.22 -2.42
N GLU A 115 -3.14 -21.11 -3.34
CA GLU A 115 -4.14 -22.17 -3.08
C GLU A 115 -3.82 -23.02 -1.85
N GLU A 116 -2.54 -23.26 -1.59
CA GLU A 116 -2.05 -24.18 -0.55
C GLU A 116 -1.82 -23.51 0.82
N LEU A 117 -1.85 -22.19 0.89
CA LEU A 117 -1.64 -21.44 2.13
C LEU A 117 -2.98 -20.99 2.69
N ASP A 118 -3.13 -20.94 4.02
CA ASP A 118 -4.35 -20.41 4.64
C ASP A 118 -4.31 -18.89 4.84
N GLU A 119 -3.12 -18.32 4.88
CA GLU A 119 -2.86 -16.92 5.22
C GLU A 119 -2.76 -16.01 3.99
N TRP A 120 -3.28 -14.79 4.13
CA TRP A 120 -3.09 -13.73 3.13
C TRP A 120 -1.75 -13.04 3.34
N ASN A 121 -1.00 -12.86 2.26
CA ASN A 121 0.25 -12.13 2.24
C ASN A 121 0.00 -10.70 1.77
N PRO A 122 0.15 -9.67 2.62
CA PRO A 122 0.03 -8.30 2.17
C PRO A 122 1.25 -7.89 1.33
N MET A 123 1.01 -7.08 0.31
CA MET A 123 2.02 -6.54 -0.58
C MET A 123 1.81 -5.05 -0.75
N TRP A 124 2.89 -4.28 -0.61
CA TRP A 124 2.92 -2.84 -0.85
C TRP A 124 3.62 -2.58 -2.16
N VAL A 125 2.94 -1.83 -3.02
CA VAL A 125 3.46 -1.44 -4.31
C VAL A 125 3.36 0.07 -4.44
N LEU A 126 4.48 0.70 -4.75
CA LEU A 126 4.51 2.09 -5.16
C LEU A 126 4.46 2.13 -6.68
N LEU A 127 3.43 2.78 -7.23
CA LEU A 127 3.20 2.96 -8.65
C LEU A 127 3.76 4.32 -9.09
N LEU A 128 4.38 4.33 -10.26
CA LEU A 128 4.88 5.52 -10.94
C LEU A 128 3.94 5.82 -12.11
N LEU A 129 3.47 7.06 -12.18
CA LEU A 129 2.47 7.49 -13.15
C LEU A 129 2.96 8.69 -13.94
N ASP A 130 2.63 8.74 -15.24
CA ASP A 130 2.86 9.90 -16.10
C ASP A 130 1.77 10.99 -15.95
N ASP A 131 1.85 12.03 -16.78
CA ASP A 131 0.91 13.15 -16.77
C ASP A 131 -0.51 12.75 -17.22
N GLU A 132 -0.65 11.65 -17.97
CA GLU A 132 -1.92 11.07 -18.42
C GLU A 132 -2.46 10.02 -17.44
N LEU A 133 -1.75 9.78 -16.32
CA LEU A 133 -2.06 8.74 -15.32
C LEU A 133 -1.91 7.32 -15.90
N GLU A 134 -1.01 7.16 -16.87
CA GLU A 134 -0.51 5.87 -17.32
C GLU A 134 0.53 5.32 -16.36
N ILE A 135 0.46 4.00 -16.11
CA ILE A 135 1.41 3.32 -15.23
C ILE A 135 2.70 3.11 -16.03
N ILE A 136 3.74 3.83 -15.66
CA ILE A 136 5.05 3.77 -16.32
C ILE A 136 6.05 2.91 -15.56
N GLY A 137 5.73 2.52 -14.33
CA GLY A 137 6.55 1.63 -13.53
C GLY A 137 5.94 1.33 -12.17
N HIS A 138 6.54 0.37 -11.47
CA HIS A 138 6.17 0.03 -10.11
C HIS A 138 7.41 -0.44 -9.34
N ILE A 139 7.38 -0.29 -8.01
CA ILE A 139 8.29 -0.98 -7.11
C ILE A 139 7.50 -1.68 -6.02
N ARG A 140 7.96 -2.87 -5.66
CA ARG A 140 7.51 -3.57 -4.46
C ARG A 140 8.40 -3.16 -3.30
N TYR A 141 7.80 -2.90 -2.15
CA TYR A 141 8.53 -2.66 -0.91
C TYR A 141 7.81 -3.32 0.27
N PHE A 142 8.49 -3.39 1.40
CA PHE A 142 8.07 -4.10 2.60
C PHE A 142 8.22 -3.15 3.81
N PRO A 143 7.13 -2.52 4.27
CA PRO A 143 7.17 -1.58 5.38
C PRO A 143 7.40 -2.25 6.74
#